data_AF-A0A1B2HJ42-F1
#
_entry.id   AF-A0A1B2HJ42-F1
#
_cell.length_a   1.000
_cell.length_b   1.000
_cell.length_c   1.000
_cell.angle_alpha   90.00
_cell.angle_beta   90.00
_cell.angle_gamma   90.00
#
_symmetry.space_group_name_H-M   'P 1'
#
loop_
_entity.id
_entity.type
_entity.pdbx_description
1 polymer ?
#
loop_
_entity_poly.entity_id
_entity_poly.type
_entity_poly.pdbx_seq_one_letter_code
_entity_poly.pdbx_strand_id
1 'polypeptide(L)'
;MSRSDCRRAIVAAATALVDREHPVTLRAVSRAAHVPTSAIYQHFPTSAAILLAVCDESFHELEAAVLAAADAYAAGIAYLDFAAAHPRRYRVMFGAPTSPNRHCGSSPASSPTPTAP
;
A
#
# COMPACT_ATOMS: atom_id res chain seq x y z
N MET A 1 8.84 17.16 19.71
CA MET A 1 8.68 16.03 18.77
C MET A 1 9.82 16.10 17.77
N SER A 2 10.70 15.10 17.72
CA SER A 2 11.83 15.09 16.79
C SER A 2 11.35 14.92 15.34
N ARG A 3 12.17 15.30 14.35
CA ARG A 3 11.88 15.10 12.92
C ARG A 3 11.60 13.62 12.60
N SER A 4 12.29 12.70 13.30
CA SER A 4 12.07 11.25 13.21
C SER A 4 10.70 10.81 13.75
N ASP A 5 10.27 11.40 14.87
CA ASP A 5 8.97 11.09 15.49
C ASP A 5 7.79 11.54 14.62
N CYS A 6 7.92 12.70 13.96
CA CYS A 6 6.94 13.19 13.00
C CYS A 6 6.79 12.24 11.81
N ARG A 7 7.93 11.79 11.24
CA ARG A 7 7.92 10.82 10.14
C ARG A 7 7.21 9.54 10.55
N ARG A 8 7.54 8.98 11.74
CA ARG A 8 6.87 7.78 12.28
C ARG A 8 5.37 7.97 12.47
N ALA A 9 4.95 9.11 13.03
CA ALA A 9 3.53 9.41 13.24
C ALA A 9 2.76 9.48 11.91
N ILE A 10 3.36 10.09 10.88
CA ILE A 10 2.78 10.15 9.53
C ILE A 10 2.63 8.74 8.94
N VAL A 11 3.67 7.90 9.05
CA VAL A 11 3.63 6.52 8.54
C VAL A 11 2.56 5.72 9.27
N ALA A 12 2.53 5.73 10.61
CA ALA A 12 1.53 5.02 11.39
C ALA A 12 0.09 5.44 11.02
N ALA A 13 -0.15 6.75 10.86
CA ALA A 13 -1.45 7.26 10.44
C ALA A 13 -1.83 6.81 9.02
N ALA A 14 -0.87 6.81 8.08
CA ALA A 14 -1.08 6.34 6.72
C ALA A 14 -1.34 4.82 6.67
N THR A 15 -0.59 4.04 7.44
CA THR A 15 -0.76 2.59 7.59
C THR A 15 -2.19 2.25 8.08
N ALA A 16 -2.68 2.95 9.11
CA ALA A 16 -4.05 2.81 9.59
C ALA A 16 -5.13 3.33 8.60
N LEU A 17 -4.77 4.23 7.68
CA LEU A 17 -5.68 4.66 6.61
C LEU A 17 -5.77 3.62 5.51
N VAL A 18 -4.65 2.98 5.12
CA VAL A 18 -4.63 1.92 4.09
C VAL A 18 -5.58 0.78 4.45
N ASP A 19 -5.68 0.40 5.73
CA ASP A 19 -6.62 -0.63 6.19
C ASP A 19 -8.09 -0.26 6.00
N ARG A 20 -8.41 1.04 5.99
CA ARG A 20 -9.79 1.54 5.95
C ARG A 20 -10.21 1.91 4.53
N GLU A 21 -9.34 2.58 3.79
CA GLU A 21 -9.66 3.17 2.50
C GLU A 21 -8.50 3.10 1.50
N HIS A 22 -8.83 3.05 0.22
CA HIS A 22 -7.89 3.18 -0.88
C HIS A 22 -8.60 3.83 -2.07
N PRO A 23 -8.02 4.85 -2.74
CA PRO A 23 -6.66 5.38 -2.55
C PRO A 23 -6.51 6.29 -1.32
N VAL A 24 -5.33 6.23 -0.68
CA VAL A 24 -4.97 7.14 0.42
C VAL A 24 -4.57 8.50 -0.15
N THR A 25 -5.15 9.58 0.40
CA THR A 25 -4.85 10.95 -0.02
C THR A 25 -4.01 11.69 1.02
N LEU A 26 -3.19 12.65 0.58
CA LEU A 26 -2.39 13.49 1.48
C LEU A 26 -3.25 14.26 2.50
N ARG A 27 -4.46 14.68 2.11
CA ARG A 27 -5.40 15.34 3.02
C ARG A 27 -5.90 14.40 4.12
N ALA A 28 -6.21 13.15 3.76
CA ALA A 28 -6.62 12.14 4.74
C ALA A 28 -5.48 11.86 5.73
N VAL A 29 -4.24 11.72 5.25
CA VAL A 29 -3.05 11.51 6.08
C VAL A 29 -2.79 12.70 7.00
N SER A 30 -2.86 13.93 6.48
CA SER A 30 -2.72 15.16 7.28
C SER A 30 -3.70 15.21 8.44
N ARG A 31 -4.98 14.91 8.17
CA ARG A 31 -6.02 14.88 9.20
C ARG A 31 -5.79 13.75 10.21
N ALA A 32 -5.37 12.57 9.77
CA ALA A 32 -5.14 11.44 10.66
C ALA A 32 -3.89 11.64 11.55
N ALA A 33 -2.80 12.16 10.97
CA ALA A 33 -1.55 12.41 11.67
C ALA A 33 -1.57 13.70 12.52
N HIS A 34 -2.57 14.57 12.35
CA HIS A 34 -2.63 15.91 12.94
C HIS A 34 -1.41 16.77 12.57
N VAL A 35 -0.90 16.57 11.35
CA VAL A 35 0.28 17.27 10.81
C VAL A 35 -0.15 18.09 9.59
N PRO A 36 0.21 19.38 9.51
CA PRO A 36 -0.14 20.20 8.34
C PRO A 36 0.51 19.66 7.07
N THR A 37 -0.20 19.74 5.93
CA THR A 37 0.27 19.21 4.64
C THR A 37 1.64 19.76 4.24
N SER A 38 1.95 21.01 4.57
CA SER A 38 3.26 21.63 4.32
C SER A 38 4.41 20.94 5.05
N ALA A 39 4.18 20.46 6.28
CA ALA A 39 5.17 19.69 7.02
C ALA A 39 5.30 18.27 6.46
N ILE A 40 4.22 17.65 5.99
CA ILE A 40 4.28 16.34 5.33
C ILE A 40 5.20 16.38 4.11
N TYR A 41 5.11 17.42 3.27
CA TYR A 41 5.98 17.59 2.11
C TYR A 41 7.48 17.66 2.46
N GLN A 42 7.85 18.05 3.68
CA GLN A 42 9.25 18.06 4.13
C GLN A 42 9.80 16.66 4.47
N HIS A 43 8.92 15.68 4.70
CA HIS A 43 9.27 14.30 5.00
C HIS A 43 9.01 13.37 3.82
N PHE A 44 7.96 13.66 3.05
CA PHE A 44 7.48 12.85 1.95
C PHE A 44 7.11 13.78 0.78
N PRO A 45 7.95 13.84 -0.27
CA PRO A 45 7.72 14.74 -1.39
C PRO A 45 6.49 14.32 -2.23
N THR A 46 6.07 13.06 -2.14
CA THR A 46 4.94 12.51 -2.92
C THR A 46 4.08 11.57 -2.07
N SER A 47 2.82 11.37 -2.46
CA SER A 47 1.95 10.34 -1.87
C SER A 47 2.53 8.93 -2.06
N ALA A 48 3.20 8.68 -3.18
CA ALA A 48 3.91 7.43 -3.43
C ALA A 48 5.04 7.17 -2.41
N ALA A 49 5.77 8.22 -1.98
CA ALA A 49 6.79 8.09 -0.95
C ALA A 49 6.21 7.72 0.43
N ILE A 50 4.98 8.15 0.72
CA ILE A 50 4.26 7.72 1.94
C ILE A 50 3.89 6.24 1.82
N LEU A 51 3.30 5.83 0.68
CA LEU A 51 2.91 4.44 0.46
C LEU A 51 4.11 3.49 0.51
N LEU A 52 5.26 3.90 -0.03
CA LEU A 52 6.49 3.12 0.08
C LEU A 52 6.93 2.93 1.54
N ALA A 53 6.89 3.99 2.35
CA ALA A 53 7.20 3.88 3.77
C ALA A 53 6.16 3.03 4.55
N VAL A 54 4.90 3.03 4.12
CA VAL A 54 3.88 2.10 4.66
C VAL A 54 4.21 0.67 4.27
N CYS A 55 4.66 0.42 3.03
CA CYS A 55 5.11 -0.91 2.60
C CYS A 55 6.27 -1.39 3.45
N ASP A 56 7.31 -0.57 3.65
CA ASP A 56 8.48 -0.91 4.44
C ASP A 56 8.09 -1.30 5.88
N GLU A 57 7.25 -0.49 6.54
CA GLU A 57 6.74 -0.79 7.88
C GLU A 57 5.94 -2.10 7.91
N SER A 58 5.07 -2.30 6.91
CA SER A 58 4.23 -3.49 6.84
C SER A 58 5.06 -4.76 6.56
N PHE A 59 6.16 -4.65 5.81
CA PHE A 59 7.11 -5.75 5.63
C PHE A 59 7.85 -6.07 6.91
N HIS A 60 8.24 -5.06 7.70
CA HIS A 60 8.83 -5.28 9.01
C HIS A 60 7.87 -5.96 9.98
N GLU A 61 6.59 -5.56 10.00
CA GLU A 61 5.56 -6.24 10.81
C GLU A 61 5.40 -7.71 10.39
N LEU A 62 5.33 -7.99 9.08
CA LEU A 62 5.22 -9.34 8.53
C LEU A 62 6.46 -10.18 8.86
N GLU A 63 7.66 -9.62 8.66
CA GLU A 63 8.93 -10.27 8.97
C GLU A 63 8.99 -10.65 10.45
N ALA A 64 8.64 -9.74 11.36
CA ALA A 64 8.60 -10.01 12.78
C ALA A 64 7.64 -11.16 13.13
N ALA A 65 6.45 -11.19 12.52
CA ALA A 65 5.47 -12.27 12.74
C ALA A 65 5.98 -13.63 12.24
N VAL A 66 6.61 -13.66 11.06
CA VAL A 66 7.16 -14.88 10.45
C VAL A 66 8.38 -15.39 11.23
N LEU A 67 9.29 -14.51 11.62
CA LEU A 67 10.51 -14.87 12.35
C LEU A 67 10.25 -15.29 13.80
N ALA A 68 9.13 -14.86 14.39
CA ALA A 68 8.72 -15.30 15.73
C ALA A 68 8.12 -16.72 15.76
N ALA A 69 7.84 -17.32 14.60
CA ALA A 69 7.22 -18.64 14.51
C ALA A 69 8.21 -19.77 14.88
N ALA A 70 7.68 -20.83 15.49
CA ALA A 70 8.50 -21.94 15.99
C ALA A 70 9.11 -22.83 14.89
N ASP A 71 8.45 -22.90 13.72
CA ASP A 71 8.88 -23.70 12.58
C ASP A 71 8.32 -23.13 11.26
N ALA A 72 8.70 -23.76 10.14
CA ALA A 72 8.30 -23.33 8.81
C ALA A 72 6.78 -23.40 8.56
N TYR A 73 6.06 -24.33 9.22
CA TYR A 73 4.62 -24.44 9.07
C TYR A 73 3.92 -23.28 9.79
N ALA A 74 4.29 -23.04 11.05
CA ALA A 74 3.79 -21.91 11.83
C ALA A 74 4.13 -20.56 11.18
N ALA A 75 5.32 -20.45 10.57
CA ALA A 75 5.72 -19.27 9.78
C ALA A 75 4.79 -19.05 8.57
N GLY A 76 4.44 -20.13 7.87
CA GLY A 76 3.47 -20.09 6.77
C GLY A 76 2.08 -19.66 7.22
N ILE A 77 1.62 -20.12 8.39
CA ILE A 77 0.35 -19.68 8.97
C ILE A 77 0.41 -18.19 9.34
N ALA A 78 1.46 -17.74 10.03
CA ALA A 78 1.64 -16.32 10.38
C ALA A 78 1.63 -15.40 9.14
N TYR A 79 2.25 -15.84 8.05
CA TYR A 79 2.22 -15.13 6.77
C TYR A 79 0.79 -14.99 6.21
N LEU A 80 0.01 -16.08 6.22
CA LEU A 80 -1.36 -16.09 5.73
C LEU A 80 -2.31 -15.30 6.63
N ASP A 81 -2.13 -15.39 7.95
CA ASP A 81 -2.90 -14.64 8.94
C ASP A 81 -2.69 -13.13 8.77
N PHE A 82 -1.44 -12.68 8.53
CA PHE A 82 -1.16 -11.28 8.22
C PHE A 82 -1.89 -10.83 6.95
N ALA A 83 -1.85 -11.65 5.89
CA ALA A 83 -2.55 -11.35 4.64
C ALA A 83 -4.07 -11.28 4.83
N ALA A 84 -4.64 -12.14 5.67
CA ALA A 84 -6.06 -12.19 5.99
C ALA A 84 -6.51 -11.02 6.88
N ALA A 85 -5.68 -10.62 7.85
CA ALA A 85 -5.95 -9.50 8.75
C ALA A 85 -5.85 -8.14 8.04
N HIS A 86 -4.91 -8.00 7.09
CA HIS A 86 -4.63 -6.73 6.42
C HIS A 86 -4.71 -6.82 4.88
N PRO A 87 -5.87 -7.21 4.30
CA PRO A 87 -5.99 -7.50 2.87
C PRO A 87 -5.77 -6.28 1.98
N ARG A 88 -5.86 -5.06 2.50
CA ARG A 88 -5.56 -3.83 1.76
C ARG A 88 -4.07 -3.50 1.79
N ARG A 89 -3.42 -3.54 2.97
CA ARG A 89 -1.95 -3.38 3.07
C ARG A 89 -1.25 -4.41 2.21
N TYR A 90 -1.68 -5.67 2.29
CA TYR A 90 -1.12 -6.76 1.50
C TYR A 90 -1.20 -6.48 -0.01
N ARG A 91 -2.31 -5.93 -0.52
CA ARG A 91 -2.41 -5.51 -1.94
C ARG A 91 -1.42 -4.40 -2.30
N VAL A 92 -1.21 -3.43 -1.41
CA VAL A 92 -0.27 -2.33 -1.63
C VAL A 92 1.18 -2.83 -1.62
N MET A 93 1.54 -3.69 -0.65
CA MET A 93 2.87 -4.29 -0.51
C MET A 93 3.29 -5.10 -1.74
N PHE A 94 2.38 -5.93 -2.27
CA PHE A 94 2.68 -6.84 -3.38
C PHE A 94 2.28 -6.28 -4.76
N GLY A 95 1.93 -5.00 -4.84
CA GLY A 95 1.69 -4.31 -6.10
C GLY A 95 0.55 -4.90 -6.92
N ALA A 96 -0.46 -5.51 -6.27
CA ALA A 96 -1.64 -5.96 -6.99
C ALA A 96 -2.22 -4.75 -7.72
N PRO A 97 -2.45 -4.82 -9.05
CA PRO A 97 -2.99 -3.69 -9.78
C PRO A 97 -4.39 -3.41 -9.24
N THR A 98 -4.49 -2.46 -8.30
CA THR A 98 -5.72 -1.71 -8.11
C THR A 98 -5.83 -0.90 -9.38
N SER A 99 -6.48 -1.45 -10.39
CA SER A 99 -6.94 -0.68 -11.54
C SER A 99 -8.31 -0.12 -11.19
N PRO A 100 -8.43 1.08 -10.60
CA PRO A 100 -9.71 1.78 -10.55
C PRO A 100 -9.96 2.43 -11.91
N ASN A 101 -9.86 1.66 -13.01
CA ASN A 101 -10.42 2.07 -14.29
C ASN A 101 -10.43 0.93 -15.31
N ARG A 102 -11.48 0.10 -15.28
CA ARG A 102 -11.95 -0.51 -16.53
C ARG A 102 -13.00 0.45 -17.09
N HIS A 103 -12.57 1.46 -17.82
CA HIS A 103 -13.46 2.04 -18.81
C HIS A 103 -13.81 0.91 -19.77
N CYS A 104 -15.02 0.38 -19.64
CA CYS A 104 -15.64 -0.42 -20.68
C CYS A 104 -15.94 0.53 -21.84
N GLY A 105 -14.90 0.86 -22.60
CA GLY A 105 -14.97 1.61 -23.84
C GLY A 105 -14.97 0.62 -24.99
N SER A 106 -16.15 0.19 -25.39
CA SER A 106 -16.44 -0.48 -26.66
C SER A 106 -15.86 0.29 -27.86
N SER A 107 -15.21 -0.41 -28.80
CA SER A 107 -15.43 -0.37 -30.27
C SER A 107 -14.23 -0.99 -31.04
N PRO A 108 -14.37 -1.42 -32.30
CA PRO A 108 -15.03 -2.65 -32.72
C PRO A 108 -14.04 -3.60 -33.43
N ALA A 109 -14.46 -4.85 -33.59
CA ALA A 109 -13.81 -5.81 -34.48
C ALA A 109 -13.74 -5.24 -35.91
N SER A 110 -12.54 -5.16 -36.48
CA SER A 110 -12.29 -5.23 -37.92
C SER A 110 -10.82 -5.53 -38.15
N SER A 111 -10.50 -6.82 -38.23
CA SER A 111 -9.29 -7.32 -38.86
C SER A 111 -9.55 -7.44 -40.36
N PRO A 112 -8.76 -6.81 -41.25
CA PRO A 112 -8.62 -7.29 -42.61
C PRO A 112 -7.69 -8.52 -42.62
N THR A 113 -8.18 -9.59 -43.22
CA THR A 113 -7.50 -10.88 -43.45
C THR A 113 -6.18 -10.70 -44.21
N PRO A 114 -5.06 -11.32 -43.77
CA PRO A 114 -3.82 -11.30 -44.52
C PRO A 114 -3.86 -12.25 -45.74
N THR A 115 -3.59 -11.68 -46.91
CA THR A 115 -3.32 -12.38 -48.19
C THR A 115 -1.92 -12.99 -48.17
N ALA A 116 -1.80 -14.27 -48.56
CA ALA A 116 -0.59 -14.88 -49.11
C ALA A 116 -0.91 -16.26 -49.73
N PRO A 117 -0.06 -16.80 -50.62
CA PRO A 117 0.72 -16.18 -51.70
C PRO A 117 0.05 -16.31 -53.09
#